data_AF-G0N2N8-F1
#
_entry.id   AF-G0N2N8-F1
#
_cell.length_a   1.000
_cell.length_b   1.000
_cell.length_c   1.000
_cell.angle_alpha   90.00
_cell.angle_beta   90.00
_cell.angle_gamma   90.00
#
_symmetry.space_group_name_H-M   'P 1'
#
loop_
_entity.id
_entity.type
_entity.pdbx_description
1 polymer ?
#
loop_
_entity_poly.entity_id
_entity_poly.type
_entity_poly.pdbx_seq_one_letter_code
_entity_poly.pdbx_strand_id
1 'polypeptide(L)' 'MDEKFKVFVYGTLKTGEPNHKVLAETDGEYRFISTGTTQEKFPLVIGTKYNIPFLLDDSGNGNNRRQEN' A
#
# COMPACT_ATOMS: atom_id res chain seq x y z
N MET A 1 -11.59 -19.58 14.53
CA MET A 1 -10.74 -18.39 14.74
C MET A 1 -10.51 -17.82 13.37
N ASP A 2 -11.01 -16.62 13.10
CA ASP A 2 -10.78 -15.97 11.81
C ASP A 2 -9.29 -15.64 11.68
N GLU A 3 -8.69 -16.08 10.57
CA GLU A 3 -7.29 -15.82 10.26
C GLU A 3 -7.12 -14.33 9.92
N LYS A 4 -6.24 -13.64 10.66
CA LYS A 4 -5.98 -12.22 10.43
C LYS A 4 -4.70 -12.05 9.61
N PHE A 5 -4.81 -11.40 8.46
CA PHE A 5 -3.68 -11.08 7.59
C PHE A 5 -3.13 -9.69 7.90
N LYS A 6 -1.81 -9.55 7.91
CA LYS A 6 -1.15 -8.23 7.91
C LYS A 6 -0.89 -7.84 6.45
N VAL A 7 -1.44 -6.72 6.03
CA VAL A 7 -1.32 -6.23 4.65
C VAL A 7 -0.59 -4.90 4.69
N PHE A 8 0.53 -4.82 3.96
CA PHE A 8 1.25 -3.57 3.76
C PHE A 8 0.65 -2.83 2.56
N VAL A 9 -0.01 -1.70 2.81
CA VAL A 9 -0.71 -0.94 1.77
C VAL A 9 0.13 0.23 1.27
N TYR A 10 0.30 0.30 -0.05
CA TYR A 10 0.94 1.41 -0.76
C TYR A 10 -0.08 2.30 -1.46
N GLY A 11 0.37 3.51 -1.85
CA GLY A 11 -0.38 4.35 -2.78
C GLY A 11 -1.74 4.80 -2.24
N THR A 12 -2.78 4.69 -3.06
CA THR A 12 -4.06 5.36 -2.85
C THR A 12 -4.96 4.79 -1.75
N LEU A 13 -4.55 3.69 -1.10
CA LEU A 13 -5.27 3.06 0.01
C LEU A 13 -4.85 3.59 1.39
N LYS A 14 -3.73 4.32 1.48
CA LYS A 14 -3.28 4.94 2.74
C LYS A 14 -4.32 5.93 3.26
N THR A 15 -4.27 6.16 4.56
CA THR A 15 -5.13 7.16 5.23
C THR A 15 -5.00 8.53 4.54
N GLY A 16 -6.14 9.12 4.16
CA GLY A 16 -6.21 10.44 3.49
C GLY A 16 -6.09 10.40 1.96
N GLU A 17 -5.92 9.24 1.35
CA GLU A 17 -5.88 9.07 -0.11
C GLU A 17 -7.26 8.72 -0.70
N PRO A 18 -7.50 8.95 -2.00
CA PRO A 18 -8.83 8.85 -2.61
C PRO A 18 -9.53 7.49 -2.46
N ASN A 19 -8.77 6.40 -2.38
CA ASN A 19 -9.32 5.04 -2.30
C ASN A 19 -9.34 4.47 -0.87
N HIS A 20 -8.98 5.26 0.16
CA HIS A 20 -9.01 4.78 1.55
C HIS A 20 -10.38 4.24 1.97
N LYS A 21 -11.46 4.87 1.47
CA LYS A 21 -12.85 4.45 1.73
C LYS A 21 -13.16 3.02 1.29
N VAL A 22 -12.42 2.46 0.32
CA VAL A 22 -12.62 1.08 -0.14
C VAL A 22 -12.37 0.09 0.99
N LEU A 23 -11.41 0.37 1.88
CA LEU A 23 -11.16 -0.46 3.06
C LEU A 23 -12.36 -0.41 4.04
N ALA A 24 -13.02 0.73 4.15
CA ALA A 24 -14.20 0.93 4.99
C ALA A 24 -15.48 0.33 4.40
N GLU A 25 -15.57 0.26 3.07
CA GLU A 25 -16.73 -0.21 2.32
C GLU A 25 -16.67 -1.72 2.00
N THR A 26 -15.53 -2.37 2.22
CA THR A 26 -15.36 -3.82 2.00
C THR A 26 -15.79 -4.61 3.23
N ASP A 27 -16.54 -5.69 3.03
CA ASP A 27 -16.93 -6.61 4.11
C ASP A 27 -15.69 -7.19 4.82
N GLY A 28 -15.59 -6.94 6.13
CA GLY A 28 -14.50 -7.45 6.97
C GLY A 28 -14.08 -6.46 8.06
N GLU A 29 -13.16 -6.88 8.92
CA GLU A 29 -12.52 -6.01 9.89
C GLU A 29 -11.15 -5.56 9.39
N TYR A 30 -10.90 -4.26 9.38
CA TYR A 30 -9.56 -3.71 9.16
C TYR A 30 -9.20 -2.77 10.31
N ARG A 31 -7.91 -2.70 10.63
CA ARG A 31 -7.38 -1.82 11.67
C ARG A 31 -5.99 -1.37 11.28
N PHE A 32 -5.79 -0.06 11.25
CA PHE A 32 -4.44 0.51 11.14
C PHE A 32 -3.58 0.07 12.34
N ILE A 33 -2.41 -0.50 12.05
CA ILE A 33 -1.47 -0.97 13.06
C ILE A 33 -0.31 0.01 13.20
N SER A 34 0.37 0.35 12.09
CA SER A 34 1.54 1.23 12.14
C SER A 34 1.95 1.76 10.77
N THR A 35 2.83 2.77 10.76
CA THR A 35 3.58 3.10 9.55
C THR A 35 4.85 2.23 9.46
N GLY A 36 5.23 1.83 8.25
CA GLY A 36 6.40 1.01 7.96
C GLY A 36 7.14 1.51 6.70
N THR A 37 8.37 1.08 6.51
CA THR A 37 9.13 1.34 5.27
C THR A 37 9.60 0.01 4.71
N THR A 38 9.55 -0.18 3.40
CA THR A 38 10.09 -1.40 2.78
C THR A 38 11.60 -1.52 3.07
N GLN A 39 12.05 -2.69 3.51
CA GLN A 39 13.48 -2.96 3.66
C GLN A 39 14.17 -3.07 2.30
N GLU A 40 13.47 -3.68 1.35
CA GLU A 40 13.90 -3.74 -0.05
C GLU A 40 13.35 -2.56 -0.85
N LYS A 41 14.15 -2.11 -1.82
CA LYS A 41 13.76 -1.04 -2.74
C LYS A 41 12.89 -1.65 -3.82
N PHE A 42 11.73 -1.04 -4.03
CA PHE A 42 10.84 -1.34 -5.14
C PHE A 42 10.60 -0.06 -5.95
N PRO A 43 10.65 -0.12 -7.29
CA PRO A 43 10.29 1.01 -8.12
C PRO A 43 8.78 1.28 -7.99
N LEU A 44 8.43 2.41 -7.37
CA LEU A 44 7.08 2.94 -7.42
C LEU A 44 7.01 3.90 -8.62
N VAL A 45 6.40 3.44 -9.70
CA VAL A 45 6.35 4.16 -10.98
C VAL A 45 4.93 4.67 -11.23
N ILE A 46 4.82 5.88 -11.75
CA ILE A 46 3.55 6.45 -12.23
C ILE A 46 3.51 6.20 -13.74
N GLY A 47 2.84 5.12 -14.14
CA GLY A 47 3.01 4.55 -15.49
C GLY A 47 1.93 4.93 -16.52
N THR A 48 0.83 5.57 -16.12
CA THR A 48 -0.34 5.73 -17.00
C THR A 48 -0.88 7.15 -17.04
N LYS A 49 -1.70 7.44 -18.07
CA LYS A 49 -2.46 8.70 -18.24
C LYS A 49 -3.28 9.09 -17.01
N TYR A 50 -3.59 8.14 -16.13
CA TYR A 50 -4.39 8.33 -14.92
C TYR A 50 -3.56 8.51 -13.64
N ASN A 51 -2.24 8.65 -13.76
CA ASN A 51 -1.31 8.76 -12.63
C ASN A 51 -1.44 7.63 -11.60
N ILE A 52 -1.79 6.42 -12.06
CA ILE A 52 -1.95 5.27 -11.18
C ILE A 52 -0.55 4.82 -10.71
N PRO A 53 -0.32 4.70 -9.38
CA PRO A 53 0.94 4.20 -8.85
C PRO A 53 1.02 2.67 -8.98
N PHE A 54 2.10 2.16 -9.56
CA PHE A 54 2.39 0.73 -9.66
C PHE A 54 3.68 0.40 -8.91
N LEU A 55 3.63 -0.62 -8.05
CA LEU A 55 4.81 -1.22 -7.46
C LEU A 55 5.30 -2.31 -8.41
N LEU A 56 6.49 -2.14 -8.98
CA LEU A 56 7.11 -3.18 -9.81
C LEU A 56 7.82 -4.19 -8.91
N ASP A 57 7.63 -5.49 -9.19
CA ASP A 57 8.34 -6.59 -8.54
C ASP A 57 9.77 -6.73 -9.12
N ASP A 58 10.55 -5.66 -8.96
CA ASP A 58 11.95 -5.54 -9.38
C ASP A 58 12.78 -5.15 -8.14
N SER A 59 13.06 -6.15 -7.30
CA SER A 59 13.71 -5.95 -6.01
C SER A 59 15.16 -5.45 -6.19
N GLY A 60 15.52 -4.42 -5.41
CA GLY A 60 16.86 -3.82 -5.41
C GLY A 60 16.98 -2.52 -6.21
N ASN A 61 16.00 -2.21 -7.06
CA ASN A 61 15.90 -0.94 -7.77
C ASN A 61 14.86 0.01 -7.14
N GLY A 62 15.09 1.32 -7.18
CA GLY A 62 14.15 2.33 -6.64
C GLY A 62 14.53 2.88 -5.26
N ASN A 63 13.54 3.33 -4.47
CA ASN A 63 13.73 4.04 -3.21
C ASN A 63 12.92 3.40 -2.07
N ASN A 64 13.43 3.48 -0.84
CA ASN A 64 12.71 3.07 0.37
C ASN A 64 11.53 4.02 0.58
N ARG A 65 10.29 3.52 0.50
CA ARG A 65 9.07 4.33 0.65
C ARG A 65 8.41 4.04 1.99
N ARG A 66 8.04 5.10 2.72
CA ARG A 66 7.18 5.03 3.91
C ARG A 66 5.75 4.72 3.50
N GLN A 67 5.11 3.75 4.14
CA GLN A 67 3.73 3.33 3.92
C GLN A 67 3.08 2.79 5.21
N GLU A 68 1.89 2.17 5.12
CA GLU A 68 1.06 1.78 6.26
C GLU A 68 0.83 0.27 6.33
N ASN A 69 0.69 -0.27 7.55
CA ASN A 69 0.35 -1.66 7.89
C ASN A 69 -0.96 -1.73 8.67
#